data_AF-A0A915XRP3-F1
#
_entry.id   AF-A0A915XRP3-F1
#
_cell.length_a   1.000
_cell.length_b   1.000
_cell.length_c   1.000
_cell.angle_alpha   90.00
_cell.angle_beta   90.00
_cell.angle_gamma   90.00
#
_symmetry.space_group_name_H-M   'P 1'
#
loop_
_entity.id
_entity.type
_entity.pdbx_description
1 polymer ?
#
loop_
_entity_poly.entity_id
_entity_poly.type
_entity_poly.pdbx_seq_one_letter_code
_entity_poly.pdbx_strand_id
1 'polypeptide(L)'
;MPEVYARRLLSPLLILAVALGIVITGVLAFRLHAFLTLIVAALAVAAITPGPAIERYELSKDAVRIDRLSTGDHHALALARPGQLRQGVEYGLYRLEPGAPPRRVGKATVFQPGAPGQETALDTTPDDLSAPIPGLWVATEATAKAAARVAGDTIGERVAAGFGRTALDIGILIAMASILGGCLMAAHGAERIVVSLRNALGPSRTPFAFLGSGLLLGIPMFAEAVFYLLLPLAKAMWRDTRRNYLLFVMTIVAGATMTHSLVPPTPGPLFVAQAMGIDIALMMQQGLIVSTIAAVAGYGYARYADQRWPLEVRSGPGGAVETPEASAMLAGTRRLPPLVLSLLPILLPVILISADSALEAGSRGLPEWLVQVVRVLGDKNLALTLSAAAAIMLLVVYAPAPEGRAELVRKTVKDGVIEAGEIILVIAAGGALGTVLRQAGMAELAAATVPSQKLLLIPIAWAVTALVRIAQGSATVAMITAVGIVGPIALAGGLPYHPVYVAVAIGAGSKIGMWMNDSGFWVIARMSGMTEAETLRSVSVMVFIEGCVGLVATLALAWLWPMA
;
A
#
# COMPACT_ATOMS: atom_id res chain seq x y z
N MET A 1 -0.44 -8.66 -40.47
CA MET A 1 0.61 -7.72 -40.93
C MET A 1 0.68 -6.54 -39.97
N PRO A 2 1.87 -6.02 -39.62
CA PRO A 2 2.12 -5.13 -38.47
C PRO A 2 1.79 -3.64 -38.70
N GLU A 3 1.08 -3.28 -39.78
CA GLU A 3 0.90 -1.89 -40.20
C GLU A 3 -0.30 -1.16 -39.57
N VAL A 4 -1.14 -1.83 -38.78
CA VAL A 4 -2.28 -1.18 -38.09
C VAL A 4 -1.84 -0.44 -36.80
N TYR A 5 -0.64 -0.71 -36.29
CA TYR A 5 -0.08 0.03 -35.13
C TYR A 5 0.45 1.43 -35.47
N ALA A 6 0.53 1.80 -36.75
CA ALA A 6 1.32 2.95 -37.21
C ALA A 6 0.53 4.26 -37.43
N ARG A 7 -0.80 4.29 -37.28
CA ARG A 7 -1.58 5.53 -37.48
C ARG A 7 -2.18 6.04 -36.17
N ARG A 8 -1.39 6.88 -35.49
CA ARG A 8 -1.79 7.92 -34.53
C ARG A 8 -2.41 7.50 -33.20
N LEU A 9 -1.94 6.42 -32.59
CA LEU A 9 -2.16 6.18 -31.16
C LEU A 9 -0.79 6.02 -30.49
N LEU A 10 -0.49 6.88 -29.51
CA LEU A 10 0.67 6.67 -28.65
C LEU A 10 0.52 5.28 -28.02
N SER A 11 1.53 4.43 -28.16
CA SER A 11 1.49 3.12 -27.52
C SER A 11 1.31 3.31 -26.00
N PRO A 12 0.57 2.44 -25.30
CA PRO A 12 0.46 2.52 -23.85
C PRO A 12 1.84 2.58 -23.16
N LEU A 13 2.86 1.91 -23.72
CA LEU A 13 4.25 2.02 -23.28
C LEU A 13 4.81 3.44 -23.32
N LEU A 14 4.52 4.20 -24.37
CA LEU A 14 4.98 5.58 -24.50
C LEU A 14 4.24 6.50 -23.52
N ILE A 15 2.94 6.29 -23.29
CA ILE A 15 2.18 7.01 -22.26
C ILE A 15 2.78 6.75 -20.87
N LEU A 16 3.13 5.48 -20.58
CA LEU A 16 3.79 5.10 -19.34
C LEU A 16 5.17 5.76 -19.21
N ALA A 17 5.97 5.74 -20.28
CA ALA A 17 7.30 6.36 -20.29
C ALA A 17 7.22 7.88 -20.07
N VAL A 18 6.21 8.55 -20.64
CA VAL A 18 5.95 9.98 -20.38
C VAL A 18 5.59 10.21 -18.92
N ALA A 19 4.68 9.41 -18.35
CA ALA A 19 4.32 9.52 -16.94
C ALA A 19 5.55 9.37 -16.03
N LEU A 20 6.35 8.33 -16.26
CA LEU A 20 7.57 8.07 -15.50
C LEU A 20 8.61 9.18 -15.69
N GLY A 21 8.79 9.66 -16.92
CA GLY A 21 9.70 10.77 -17.24
C GLY A 21 9.31 12.05 -16.52
N ILE A 22 8.02 12.39 -16.48
CA ILE A 22 7.52 13.56 -15.74
C ILE A 22 7.75 13.38 -14.23
N VAL A 23 7.45 12.19 -13.69
CA VAL A 23 7.63 11.93 -12.26
C VAL A 23 9.10 12.04 -11.86
N ILE A 24 9.97 11.34 -12.58
CA ILE A 24 11.41 11.34 -12.31
C ILE A 24 12.01 12.74 -12.50
N THR A 25 11.69 13.43 -13.59
CA THR A 25 12.24 14.77 -13.87
C THR A 25 11.71 15.81 -12.88
N GLY A 26 10.42 15.76 -12.56
CA GLY A 26 9.79 16.65 -11.59
C GLY A 26 10.46 16.57 -10.22
N VAL A 27 10.78 15.36 -9.76
CA VAL A 27 11.47 15.18 -8.48
C VAL A 27 12.97 15.47 -8.57
N LEU A 28 13.68 14.90 -9.54
CA LEU A 28 15.15 14.99 -9.59
C LEU A 28 15.66 16.34 -10.09
N ALA A 29 15.10 16.83 -11.20
CA ALA A 29 15.60 18.05 -11.84
C ALA A 29 15.02 19.30 -11.19
N PHE A 30 13.72 19.30 -10.90
CA PHE A 30 13.00 20.47 -10.40
C PHE A 30 12.77 20.46 -8.88
N ARG A 31 13.08 19.35 -8.18
CA ARG A 31 12.84 19.19 -6.73
C ARG A 31 11.41 19.53 -6.31
N LEU A 32 10.44 19.23 -7.18
CA LEU A 32 9.03 19.48 -6.88
C LEU A 32 8.53 18.53 -5.79
N HIS A 33 7.54 19.01 -5.03
CA HIS A 33 6.83 18.17 -4.07
C HIS A 33 6.12 17.01 -4.79
N ALA A 34 6.14 15.82 -4.18
CA ALA A 34 5.55 14.60 -4.73
C ALA A 34 4.11 14.78 -5.22
N PHE A 35 3.27 15.48 -4.43
CA PHE A 35 1.90 15.82 -4.80
C PHE A 35 1.83 16.52 -6.17
N LEU A 36 2.59 17.60 -6.34
CA LEU A 36 2.57 18.39 -7.57
C LEU A 36 3.06 17.57 -8.76
N THR A 37 4.13 16.82 -8.57
CA THR A 37 4.67 15.95 -9.61
C THR A 37 3.67 14.88 -10.07
N LEU A 38 2.98 14.23 -9.13
CA LEU A 38 1.96 13.22 -9.44
C LEU A 38 0.74 13.82 -10.16
N ILE A 39 0.28 14.99 -9.74
CA ILE A 39 -0.83 15.69 -10.40
C ILE A 39 -0.45 16.13 -11.81
N VAL A 40 0.75 16.69 -12.01
CA VAL A 40 1.23 17.09 -13.35
C VAL A 40 1.35 15.86 -14.26
N ALA A 41 1.89 14.75 -13.75
CA ALA A 41 1.93 13.50 -14.49
C ALA A 41 0.51 12.99 -14.83
N ALA A 42 -0.43 13.04 -13.88
CA ALA A 42 -1.81 12.62 -14.11
C ALA A 42 -2.50 13.47 -15.19
N LEU A 43 -2.34 14.80 -15.13
CA LEU A 43 -2.89 15.72 -16.14
C LEU A 43 -2.27 15.47 -17.52
N ALA A 44 -0.95 15.28 -17.59
CA ALA A 44 -0.26 14.99 -18.85
C ALA A 44 -0.72 13.66 -19.45
N VAL A 45 -0.78 12.59 -18.65
CA VAL A 45 -1.30 11.28 -19.07
C VAL A 45 -2.75 11.39 -19.53
N ALA A 46 -3.60 12.07 -18.76
CA ALA A 46 -4.99 12.29 -19.12
C ALA A 46 -5.14 13.02 -20.45
N ALA A 47 -4.29 14.03 -20.72
CA ALA A 47 -4.29 14.80 -21.96
C ALA A 47 -3.88 13.97 -23.20
N ILE A 48 -2.92 13.05 -23.04
CA ILE A 48 -2.45 12.19 -24.14
C ILE A 48 -3.21 10.88 -24.27
N THR A 49 -4.17 10.60 -23.37
CA THR A 49 -5.00 9.39 -23.40
C THR A 49 -6.10 9.52 -24.46
N PRO A 50 -6.17 8.62 -25.46
CA PRO A 50 -7.21 8.68 -26.48
C PRO A 50 -8.61 8.37 -25.93
N GLY A 51 -9.62 9.13 -26.37
CA GLY A 51 -11.05 8.90 -26.06
C GLY A 51 -11.50 7.44 -26.20
N PRO A 52 -11.20 6.77 -27.33
CA PRO A 52 -11.52 5.35 -27.51
C PRO A 52 -10.89 4.40 -26.48
N ALA A 53 -9.72 4.73 -25.92
CA ALA A 53 -9.11 3.92 -24.86
C ALA A 53 -9.89 4.08 -23.54
N ILE A 54 -10.32 5.31 -23.24
CA ILE A 54 -11.13 5.62 -22.05
C ILE A 54 -12.46 4.87 -22.14
N GLU A 55 -13.16 4.99 -23.26
CA GLU A 55 -14.47 4.34 -23.45
C GLU A 55 -14.38 2.82 -23.31
N ARG A 56 -13.34 2.19 -23.90
CA ARG A 56 -13.08 0.75 -23.74
C ARG A 56 -12.83 0.36 -22.29
N TYR A 57 -11.98 1.11 -21.58
CA TYR A 57 -11.68 0.85 -20.18
C TYR A 57 -12.92 1.03 -19.28
N GLU A 58 -13.70 2.08 -19.51
CA GLU A 58 -14.90 2.34 -18.71
C GLU A 58 -15.98 1.29 -18.97
N LEU A 59 -16.13 0.84 -20.22
CA LEU A 59 -17.06 -0.25 -20.55
C LEU A 59 -16.63 -1.57 -19.88
N SER A 60 -15.33 -1.89 -19.91
CA SER A 60 -14.81 -3.17 -19.42
C SER A 60 -14.93 -3.35 -17.90
N LYS A 61 -15.19 -2.29 -17.12
CA LYS A 61 -15.42 -2.38 -15.67
C LYS A 61 -16.65 -3.21 -15.31
N ASP A 62 -17.74 -3.00 -16.05
CA ASP A 62 -19.04 -3.62 -15.76
C ASP A 62 -19.44 -4.65 -16.82
N ALA A 63 -18.79 -4.63 -17.99
CA ALA A 63 -19.05 -5.59 -19.05
C ALA A 63 -18.54 -7.00 -18.71
N VAL A 64 -19.24 -8.01 -19.20
CA VAL A 64 -18.87 -9.42 -19.04
C VAL A 64 -18.30 -9.94 -20.34
N ARG A 65 -17.14 -10.58 -20.30
CA ARG A 65 -16.53 -11.21 -21.48
C ARG A 65 -17.21 -12.55 -21.77
N ILE A 66 -17.43 -12.83 -23.05
CA ILE A 66 -17.88 -14.14 -23.52
C ILE A 66 -16.67 -15.03 -23.72
N ASP A 67 -16.64 -16.15 -23.02
CA ASP A 67 -15.49 -17.07 -23.01
C ASP A 67 -15.68 -18.22 -24.01
N ARG A 68 -16.91 -18.73 -24.16
CA ARG A 68 -17.19 -19.92 -24.96
C ARG A 68 -18.55 -19.86 -25.66
N LEU A 69 -18.69 -20.71 -26.67
CA LEU A 69 -19.97 -21.01 -27.32
C LEU A 69 -20.56 -22.28 -26.70
N SER A 70 -21.87 -22.28 -26.47
CA SER A 70 -22.61 -23.47 -26.08
C SER A 70 -22.87 -24.36 -27.30
N THR A 71 -23.09 -25.65 -27.08
CA THR A 71 -23.35 -26.64 -28.14
C THR A 71 -24.79 -26.47 -28.65
N GLY A 72 -24.98 -25.50 -29.55
CA GLY A 72 -26.25 -25.13 -30.17
C GLY A 72 -26.12 -23.72 -30.75
N ASP A 73 -26.53 -23.52 -32.01
CA ASP A 73 -26.32 -22.24 -32.71
C ASP A 73 -26.90 -21.06 -31.91
N HIS A 74 -26.11 -19.98 -31.80
CA HIS A 74 -26.44 -18.70 -31.16
C HIS A 74 -26.49 -18.65 -29.61
N HIS A 75 -26.14 -19.73 -28.91
CA HIS A 75 -26.00 -19.69 -27.45
C HIS A 75 -24.55 -19.49 -27.00
N ALA A 76 -24.29 -18.50 -26.15
CA ALA A 76 -22.98 -18.17 -25.62
C ALA A 76 -22.90 -18.41 -24.11
N LEU A 77 -21.71 -18.72 -23.62
CA LEU A 77 -21.43 -18.92 -22.20
C LEU A 77 -20.47 -17.83 -21.74
N ALA A 78 -20.90 -17.09 -20.71
CA ALA A 78 -20.16 -15.99 -20.13
C ALA A 78 -20.00 -16.22 -18.62
N LEU A 79 -18.76 -16.16 -18.13
CA LEU A 79 -18.50 -16.22 -16.70
C LEU A 79 -18.75 -14.84 -16.09
N ALA A 80 -19.90 -14.67 -15.45
CA ALA A 80 -20.30 -13.42 -14.81
C ALA A 80 -20.20 -13.51 -13.28
N ARG A 81 -19.95 -12.38 -12.61
CA ARG A 81 -20.07 -12.32 -11.15
C ARG A 81 -21.55 -12.46 -10.74
N PRO A 82 -21.84 -12.96 -9.53
CA PRO A 82 -23.22 -13.05 -9.04
C PRO A 82 -23.99 -11.74 -9.18
N GLY A 83 -25.15 -11.76 -9.84
CA GLY A 83 -26.02 -10.61 -10.02
C GLY A 83 -25.61 -9.60 -11.10
N GLN A 84 -24.49 -9.82 -11.81
CA GLN A 84 -24.00 -8.95 -12.87
C GLN A 84 -24.83 -9.08 -14.17
N LEU A 85 -25.28 -10.31 -14.46
CA LEU A 85 -26.23 -10.59 -15.54
C LEU A 85 -27.59 -10.98 -14.92
N ARG A 86 -28.66 -10.32 -15.36
CA ARG A 86 -30.01 -10.50 -14.82
C ARG A 86 -30.96 -10.99 -15.92
N GLN A 87 -31.81 -11.94 -15.55
CA GLN A 87 -32.85 -12.45 -16.45
C GLN A 87 -33.84 -11.33 -16.82
N GLY A 88 -34.27 -11.29 -18.09
CA GLY A 88 -35.20 -10.28 -18.61
C GLY A 88 -34.57 -8.92 -18.96
N VAL A 89 -33.25 -8.76 -18.81
CA VAL A 89 -32.54 -7.55 -19.26
C VAL A 89 -31.92 -7.80 -20.63
N GLU A 90 -32.10 -6.86 -21.56
CA GLU A 90 -31.42 -6.85 -22.86
C GLU A 90 -30.03 -6.24 -22.71
N TYR A 91 -29.02 -6.96 -23.18
CA TYR A 91 -27.63 -6.52 -23.23
C TYR A 91 -27.20 -6.28 -24.68
N GLY A 92 -26.28 -5.34 -24.88
CA GLY A 92 -25.57 -5.18 -26.14
C GLY A 92 -24.35 -6.10 -26.18
N LEU A 93 -24.07 -6.64 -27.37
CA LEU A 93 -22.78 -7.27 -27.68
C LEU A 93 -21.84 -6.19 -28.22
N TYR A 94 -20.67 -6.05 -27.60
CA TYR A 94 -19.67 -5.06 -27.92
C TYR A 94 -18.36 -5.73 -28.30
N ARG A 95 -17.72 -5.20 -29.34
CA ARG A 95 -16.35 -5.54 -29.70
C ARG A 95 -15.42 -4.43 -29.23
N LEU A 96 -14.38 -4.83 -28.49
CA LEU A 96 -13.34 -3.94 -27.97
C LEU A 96 -12.05 -4.15 -28.76
N GLU A 97 -11.92 -3.50 -29.91
CA GLU A 97 -10.69 -3.53 -30.71
C GLU A 97 -9.68 -2.51 -30.17
N PRO A 98 -8.37 -2.85 -30.12
CA PRO A 98 -7.33 -1.89 -29.75
C PRO A 98 -7.39 -0.63 -30.62
N GLY A 99 -7.54 0.53 -30.00
CA GLY A 99 -7.49 1.82 -30.68
C GLY A 99 -8.80 2.30 -31.34
N ALA A 100 -9.86 1.51 -31.33
CA ALA A 100 -11.18 1.89 -31.81
C ALA A 100 -12.19 2.01 -30.65
N PRO A 101 -13.23 2.87 -30.77
CA PRO A 101 -14.29 2.92 -29.76
C PRO A 101 -15.06 1.58 -29.75
N PRO A 102 -15.67 1.19 -28.61
CA PRO A 102 -16.50 0.01 -28.52
C PRO A 102 -17.58 -0.01 -29.61
N ARG A 103 -17.58 -1.04 -30.45
CA ARG A 103 -18.57 -1.19 -31.51
C ARG A 103 -19.63 -2.19 -31.08
N ARG A 104 -20.90 -1.78 -31.10
CA ARG A 104 -22.03 -2.71 -30.94
C ARG A 104 -22.11 -3.62 -32.16
N VAL A 105 -22.19 -4.93 -31.92
CA VAL A 105 -22.22 -5.98 -32.95
C VAL A 105 -23.42 -6.93 -32.79
N GLY A 106 -24.34 -6.61 -31.87
CA GLY A 106 -25.54 -7.42 -31.65
C GLY A 106 -26.18 -7.19 -30.29
N LYS A 107 -27.01 -8.15 -29.92
CA LYS A 107 -27.75 -8.21 -28.65
C LYS A 107 -27.53 -9.55 -27.96
N ALA A 108 -27.68 -9.55 -26.64
CA ALA A 108 -27.69 -10.76 -25.83
C ALA A 108 -28.76 -10.67 -24.74
N THR A 109 -29.42 -11.78 -24.44
CA THR A 109 -30.36 -11.92 -23.33
C THR A 109 -29.97 -13.12 -22.49
N VAL A 110 -30.22 -13.05 -21.18
CA VAL A 110 -29.93 -14.17 -20.29
C VAL A 110 -30.98 -15.26 -20.49
N PHE A 111 -30.55 -16.39 -21.06
CA PHE A 111 -31.37 -17.58 -21.27
C PHE A 111 -31.47 -18.39 -19.97
N GLN A 112 -30.32 -18.66 -19.34
CA GLN A 112 -30.25 -19.39 -18.08
C GLN A 112 -29.18 -18.76 -17.17
N PRO A 113 -29.57 -18.22 -16.00
CA PRO A 113 -28.60 -17.66 -15.05
C PRO A 113 -27.72 -18.75 -14.45
N GLY A 114 -26.41 -18.53 -14.42
CA GLY A 114 -25.47 -19.42 -13.74
C GLY A 114 -25.51 -19.21 -12.22
N ALA A 115 -25.26 -20.27 -11.45
CA ALA A 115 -24.97 -20.14 -10.02
C ALA A 115 -23.61 -19.40 -9.82
N PRO A 116 -23.30 -18.88 -8.62
CA PRO A 116 -22.00 -18.28 -8.33
C PRO A 116 -20.83 -19.19 -8.75
N GLY A 117 -19.96 -18.69 -9.64
CA GLY A 117 -18.83 -19.45 -10.17
C GLY A 117 -19.17 -20.40 -11.34
N GLN A 118 -20.42 -20.40 -11.81
CA GLN A 118 -20.85 -21.11 -13.02
C GLN A 118 -21.09 -20.13 -14.18
N GLU A 119 -20.90 -20.62 -15.41
CA GLU A 119 -21.17 -19.84 -16.62
C GLU A 119 -22.66 -19.53 -16.73
N THR A 120 -22.97 -18.30 -17.13
CA THR A 120 -24.33 -17.86 -17.47
C THR A 120 -24.55 -18.09 -18.96
N ALA A 121 -25.64 -18.77 -19.30
CA ALA A 121 -26.02 -19.00 -20.69
C ALA A 121 -26.78 -17.80 -21.24
N LEU A 122 -26.29 -17.29 -22.35
CA LEU A 122 -26.81 -16.16 -23.07
C LEU A 122 -27.38 -16.62 -24.41
N ASP A 123 -28.55 -16.14 -24.76
CA ASP A 123 -29.04 -16.15 -26.14
C ASP A 123 -28.48 -14.91 -26.83
N THR A 124 -27.79 -15.09 -27.96
CA THR A 124 -27.08 -14.03 -28.66
C THR A 124 -27.62 -13.84 -30.06
N THR A 125 -27.91 -12.59 -30.41
CA THR A 125 -28.36 -12.21 -31.75
C THR A 125 -27.33 -11.24 -32.34
N PRO A 126 -26.30 -11.74 -33.05
CA PRO A 126 -25.32 -10.88 -33.72
C PRO A 126 -26.00 -10.10 -34.85
N ASP A 127 -25.71 -8.81 -34.96
CA ASP A 127 -26.14 -7.98 -36.11
C ASP A 127 -25.28 -8.31 -37.35
N ASP A 128 -24.09 -8.88 -37.15
CA ASP A 128 -23.14 -9.31 -38.18
C ASP A 128 -22.74 -10.78 -37.94
N LEU A 129 -23.25 -11.69 -38.77
CA LEU A 129 -23.08 -13.14 -38.69
C LEU A 129 -21.64 -13.63 -38.98
N SER A 130 -20.74 -12.74 -39.42
CA SER A 130 -19.37 -13.10 -39.84
C SER A 130 -18.36 -13.19 -38.70
N ALA A 131 -18.73 -12.78 -37.48
CA ALA A 131 -17.80 -12.63 -36.38
C ALA A 131 -17.84 -13.79 -35.37
N PRO A 132 -16.68 -14.33 -34.94
CA PRO A 132 -16.64 -15.26 -33.82
C PRO A 132 -17.13 -14.57 -32.54
N ILE A 133 -18.15 -15.17 -31.90
CA ILE A 133 -18.75 -14.70 -30.65
C ILE A 133 -17.78 -14.74 -29.45
N PRO A 134 -16.86 -15.73 -29.31
CA PRO A 134 -15.87 -15.73 -28.24
C PRO A 134 -14.98 -14.47 -28.25
N GLY A 135 -14.83 -13.83 -27.09
CA GLY A 135 -14.08 -12.58 -26.94
C GLY A 135 -14.89 -11.29 -27.09
N LEU A 136 -16.19 -11.38 -27.40
CA LEU A 136 -17.11 -10.25 -27.32
C LEU A 136 -17.44 -9.92 -25.86
N TRP A 137 -17.85 -8.68 -25.62
CA TRP A 137 -18.23 -8.16 -24.32
C TRP A 137 -19.72 -7.86 -24.26
N VAL A 138 -20.34 -8.21 -23.15
CA VAL A 138 -21.77 -8.05 -22.89
C VAL A 138 -21.93 -6.91 -21.89
N ALA A 139 -22.64 -5.85 -22.28
CA ALA A 139 -22.86 -4.70 -21.42
C ALA A 139 -24.27 -4.12 -21.64
N THR A 140 -24.82 -3.45 -20.63
CA THR A 140 -26.09 -2.73 -20.82
C THR A 140 -25.86 -1.48 -21.66
N GLU A 141 -26.90 -1.01 -22.36
CA GLU A 141 -26.81 0.24 -23.12
C GLU A 141 -26.55 1.45 -22.20
N ALA A 142 -27.04 1.40 -20.96
CA ALA A 142 -26.75 2.40 -19.94
C ALA A 142 -25.26 2.44 -19.58
N THR A 143 -24.64 1.27 -19.38
CA THR A 143 -23.19 1.13 -19.14
C THR A 143 -22.38 1.70 -20.31
N ALA A 144 -22.78 1.38 -21.55
CA ALA A 144 -22.10 1.88 -22.74
C ALA A 144 -22.21 3.39 -22.90
N LYS A 145 -23.40 3.96 -22.66
CA LYS A 145 -23.59 5.42 -22.66
C LYS A 145 -22.80 6.10 -21.55
N ALA A 146 -22.70 5.48 -20.37
CA ALA A 146 -21.88 5.99 -19.27
C ALA A 146 -20.39 5.99 -19.63
N ALA A 147 -19.88 4.92 -20.25
CA ALA A 147 -18.51 4.84 -20.73
C ALA A 147 -18.19 5.91 -21.78
N ALA A 148 -19.09 6.12 -22.76
CA ALA A 148 -18.96 7.17 -23.77
C ALA A 148 -18.99 8.58 -23.15
N ARG A 149 -19.81 8.80 -22.12
CA ARG A 149 -19.85 10.06 -21.37
C ARG A 149 -18.50 10.34 -20.70
N VAL A 150 -17.93 9.38 -19.99
CA VAL A 150 -16.64 9.54 -19.30
C VAL A 150 -15.50 9.79 -20.30
N ALA A 151 -15.57 9.22 -21.51
CA ALA A 151 -14.63 9.53 -22.58
C ALA A 151 -14.72 10.98 -23.07
N GLY A 152 -15.87 11.63 -22.89
CA GLY A 152 -16.10 13.05 -23.16
C GLY A 152 -15.82 13.99 -21.98
N ASP A 153 -15.56 13.46 -20.78
CA ASP A 153 -15.20 14.27 -19.61
C ASP A 153 -13.89 15.03 -19.87
N THR A 154 -13.79 16.23 -19.31
CA THR A 154 -12.57 17.02 -19.40
C THR A 154 -11.40 16.33 -18.70
N ILE A 155 -10.18 16.70 -19.09
CA ILE A 155 -8.94 16.24 -18.45
C ILE A 155 -8.99 16.45 -16.93
N GLY A 156 -9.47 17.62 -16.50
CA GLY A 156 -9.60 17.98 -15.09
C GLY A 156 -10.60 17.10 -14.33
N GLU A 157 -11.78 16.85 -14.91
CA GLU A 157 -12.80 15.99 -14.30
C GLU A 157 -12.29 14.55 -14.11
N ARG A 158 -11.59 14.00 -15.10
CA ARG A 158 -11.04 12.64 -15.01
C ARG A 158 -9.99 12.51 -13.89
N VAL A 159 -9.09 13.49 -13.79
CA VAL A 159 -8.08 13.52 -12.72
C VAL A 159 -8.75 13.73 -11.37
N ALA A 160 -9.70 14.67 -11.26
CA ALA A 160 -10.44 14.93 -10.03
C ALA A 160 -11.29 13.74 -9.56
N ALA A 161 -11.89 12.98 -10.48
CA ALA A 161 -12.64 11.77 -10.15
C ALA A 161 -11.72 10.68 -9.58
N GLY A 162 -10.57 10.43 -10.22
CA GLY A 162 -9.57 9.48 -9.70
C GLY A 162 -9.01 9.90 -8.34
N PHE A 163 -8.76 11.21 -8.17
CA PHE A 163 -8.33 11.81 -6.92
C PHE A 163 -9.37 11.62 -5.81
N GLY A 164 -10.62 12.03 -6.07
CA GLY A 164 -11.72 11.99 -5.11
C GLY A 164 -12.10 10.58 -4.68
N ARG A 165 -12.13 9.62 -5.61
CA ARG A 165 -12.37 8.20 -5.29
C ARG A 165 -11.30 7.66 -4.35
N THR A 166 -10.04 7.98 -4.63
CA THR A 166 -8.93 7.57 -3.75
C THR A 166 -9.07 8.18 -2.37
N ALA A 167 -9.34 9.49 -2.27
CA ALA A 167 -9.55 10.15 -0.99
C ALA A 167 -10.74 9.56 -0.19
N LEU A 168 -11.82 9.17 -0.88
CA LEU A 168 -12.98 8.50 -0.28
C LEU A 168 -12.60 7.15 0.33
N ASP A 169 -11.77 6.36 -0.36
CA ASP A 169 -11.46 4.98 0.03
C ASP A 169 -10.51 4.86 1.25
N ILE A 170 -9.64 5.87 1.47
CA ILE A 170 -8.56 5.79 2.49
C ILE A 170 -8.41 7.03 3.38
N GLY A 171 -9.08 8.15 3.09
CA GLY A 171 -8.83 9.42 3.78
C GLY A 171 -9.06 9.34 5.29
N ILE A 172 -10.16 8.69 5.70
CA ILE A 172 -10.48 8.46 7.12
C ILE A 172 -9.42 7.58 7.78
N LEU A 173 -9.00 6.51 7.10
CA LEU A 173 -8.03 5.54 7.62
C LEU A 173 -6.68 6.21 7.93
N ILE A 174 -6.19 7.05 7.01
CA ILE A 174 -4.92 7.78 7.17
C ILE A 174 -5.04 8.81 8.30
N ALA A 175 -6.13 9.59 8.33
CA ALA A 175 -6.36 10.57 9.39
C ALA A 175 -6.39 9.93 10.78
N MET A 176 -7.13 8.83 10.94
CA MET A 176 -7.22 8.12 12.21
C MET A 176 -5.88 7.48 12.59
N ALA A 177 -5.13 6.92 11.63
CA ALA A 177 -3.81 6.34 11.89
C ALA A 177 -2.80 7.40 12.38
N SER A 178 -2.75 8.59 11.76
CA SER A 178 -1.89 9.68 12.21
C SER A 178 -2.25 10.18 13.61
N ILE A 179 -3.54 10.35 13.91
CA ILE A 179 -4.02 10.73 15.26
C ILE A 179 -3.64 9.66 16.28
N LEU A 180 -3.88 8.39 15.96
CA LEU A 180 -3.55 7.24 16.81
C LEU A 180 -2.06 7.22 17.14
N GLY A 181 -1.19 7.34 16.13
CA GLY A 181 0.27 7.37 16.31
C GLY A 181 0.73 8.53 17.18
N GLY A 182 0.24 9.74 16.93
CA GLY A 182 0.56 10.93 17.72
C GLY A 182 0.10 10.83 19.18
N CYS A 183 -1.13 10.34 19.42
CA CYS A 183 -1.66 10.15 20.76
C CYS A 183 -0.90 9.06 21.53
N LEU A 184 -0.58 7.93 20.89
CA LEU A 184 0.19 6.84 21.50
C LEU A 184 1.59 7.32 21.92
N MET A 185 2.21 8.16 21.09
CA MET A 185 3.50 8.79 21.38
C MET A 185 3.43 9.73 22.57
N ALA A 186 2.54 10.71 22.54
CA ALA A 186 2.41 11.69 23.61
C ALA A 186 1.92 11.08 24.94
N ALA A 187 1.20 9.95 24.89
CA ALA A 187 0.79 9.17 26.06
C ALA A 187 1.91 8.33 26.69
N HIS A 188 3.11 8.29 26.09
CA HIS A 188 4.21 7.39 26.47
C HIS A 188 3.83 5.89 26.37
N GLY A 189 2.82 5.57 25.54
CA GLY A 189 2.37 4.20 25.32
C GLY A 189 3.43 3.39 24.58
N ALA A 190 4.07 4.00 23.59
CA ALA A 190 5.17 3.41 22.84
C ALA A 190 6.42 3.16 23.73
N GLU A 191 6.73 4.05 24.67
CA GLU A 191 7.80 3.85 25.67
C GLU A 191 7.55 2.59 26.52
N ARG A 192 6.30 2.41 26.99
CA ARG A 192 5.91 1.24 27.79
C ARG A 192 6.17 -0.07 27.05
N ILE A 193 5.85 -0.13 25.76
CA ILE A 193 6.03 -1.33 24.94
C ILE A 193 7.51 -1.73 24.94
N VAL A 194 8.39 -0.77 24.72
CA VAL A 194 9.83 -1.03 24.58
C VAL A 194 10.45 -1.46 25.90
N VAL A 195 10.13 -0.76 26.99
CA VAL A 195 10.59 -1.13 28.34
C VAL A 195 10.08 -2.52 28.71
N SER A 196 8.84 -2.85 28.39
CA SER A 196 8.26 -4.17 28.69
C SER A 196 8.97 -5.28 27.91
N LEU A 197 9.23 -5.07 26.62
CA LEU A 197 9.91 -6.06 25.78
C LEU A 197 11.38 -6.23 26.19
N ARG A 198 12.05 -5.14 26.56
CA ARG A 198 13.40 -5.17 27.14
C ARG A 198 13.42 -5.96 28.45
N ASN A 199 12.50 -5.69 29.37
CA ASN A 199 12.46 -6.36 30.67
C ASN A 199 12.16 -7.85 30.53
N ALA A 200 11.32 -8.24 29.55
CA ALA A 200 11.04 -9.64 29.26
C ALA A 200 12.22 -10.39 28.62
N LEU A 201 12.94 -9.76 27.69
CA LEU A 201 14.06 -10.38 26.98
C LEU A 201 15.39 -10.29 27.75
N GLY A 202 15.49 -9.37 28.71
CA GLY A 202 16.67 -9.09 29.51
C GLY A 202 17.67 -8.13 28.85
N PRO A 203 18.58 -7.52 29.63
CA PRO A 203 19.54 -6.52 29.14
C PRO A 203 20.48 -7.02 28.02
N SER A 204 20.82 -8.31 28.03
CA SER A 204 21.70 -8.94 27.03
C SER A 204 21.06 -9.06 25.64
N ARG A 205 19.72 -8.95 25.55
CA ARG A 205 18.94 -9.06 24.31
C ARG A 205 18.29 -7.74 23.89
N THR A 206 18.83 -6.62 24.39
CA THR A 206 18.35 -5.26 24.05
C THR A 206 18.21 -5.01 22.54
N PRO A 207 19.12 -5.45 21.64
CA PRO A 207 18.91 -5.31 20.20
C PRO A 207 17.64 -5.99 19.68
N PHE A 208 17.25 -7.15 20.23
CA PHE A 208 16.00 -7.82 19.87
C PHE A 208 14.78 -7.08 20.41
N ALA A 209 14.88 -6.48 21.58
CA ALA A 209 13.83 -5.63 22.12
C ALA A 209 13.60 -4.40 21.22
N PHE A 210 14.67 -3.78 20.71
CA PHE A 210 14.56 -2.69 19.74
C PHE A 210 13.99 -3.14 18.41
N LEU A 211 14.44 -4.27 17.86
CA LEU A 211 13.92 -4.83 16.61
C LEU A 211 12.42 -5.13 16.70
N GLY A 212 12.01 -5.86 17.76
CA GLY A 212 10.60 -6.23 17.97
C GLY A 212 9.71 -5.02 18.28
N SER A 213 10.21 -4.06 19.07
CA SER A 213 9.47 -2.81 19.31
C SER A 213 9.36 -1.98 18.04
N GLY A 214 10.41 -1.93 17.22
CA GLY A 214 10.38 -1.29 15.91
C GLY A 214 9.33 -1.90 15.00
N LEU A 215 9.32 -3.24 14.86
CA LEU A 215 8.31 -3.96 14.08
C LEU A 215 6.89 -3.61 14.55
N LEU A 216 6.63 -3.67 15.85
CA LEU A 216 5.30 -3.44 16.41
C LEU A 216 4.86 -1.98 16.30
N LEU A 217 5.73 -1.04 16.65
CA LEU A 217 5.42 0.40 16.63
C LEU A 217 5.38 0.96 15.21
N GLY A 218 6.10 0.36 14.25
CA GLY A 218 6.07 0.75 12.84
C GLY A 218 4.76 0.44 12.12
N ILE A 219 3.86 -0.36 12.71
CA ILE A 219 2.52 -0.62 12.15
C ILE A 219 1.64 0.64 12.18
N PRO A 220 1.44 1.31 13.32
CA PRO A 220 0.63 2.54 13.37
C PRO A 220 1.43 3.83 13.17
N MET A 221 2.73 3.83 13.42
CA MET A 221 3.53 5.06 13.46
C MET A 221 4.48 5.20 12.27
N PHE A 222 4.83 6.44 11.95
CA PHE A 222 5.91 6.72 10.99
C PHE A 222 7.25 6.21 11.52
N ALA A 223 8.04 5.60 10.65
CA ALA A 223 9.33 5.03 11.03
C ALA A 223 10.27 6.08 11.64
N GLU A 224 10.21 7.33 11.17
CA GLU A 224 10.98 8.44 11.73
C GLU A 224 10.56 8.78 13.17
N ALA A 225 9.26 8.78 13.46
CA ALA A 225 8.73 9.00 14.80
C ALA A 225 9.12 7.87 15.77
N VAL A 226 9.06 6.62 15.30
CA VAL A 226 9.56 5.45 16.07
C VAL A 226 11.06 5.60 16.33
N PHE A 227 11.84 5.97 15.32
CA PHE A 227 13.27 6.17 15.48
C PHE A 227 13.59 7.29 16.50
N TYR A 228 12.89 8.42 16.40
CA TYR A 228 13.01 9.53 17.35
C TYR A 228 12.74 9.09 18.78
N LEU A 229 11.70 8.27 19.00
CA LEU A 229 11.36 7.73 20.31
C LEU A 229 12.44 6.80 20.87
N LEU A 230 12.92 5.87 20.05
CA LEU A 230 13.78 4.78 20.52
C LEU A 230 15.25 5.18 20.61
N LEU A 231 15.66 6.24 19.92
CA LEU A 231 17.06 6.67 19.91
C LEU A 231 17.56 7.17 21.28
N PRO A 232 16.85 8.00 22.05
CA PRO A 232 17.25 8.34 23.42
C PRO A 232 17.47 7.10 24.29
N LEU A 233 16.62 6.08 24.12
CA LEU A 233 16.76 4.81 24.83
C LEU A 233 17.99 4.03 24.38
N ALA A 234 18.29 4.00 23.08
CA ALA A 234 19.51 3.38 22.55
C ALA A 234 20.77 4.06 23.10
N LYS A 235 20.77 5.40 23.20
CA LYS A 235 21.87 6.18 23.80
C LYS A 235 22.03 5.89 25.29
N ALA A 236 20.93 5.82 26.04
CA ALA A 236 20.95 5.46 27.46
C ALA A 236 21.49 4.03 27.67
N MET A 237 21.10 3.08 26.82
CA MET A 237 21.62 1.70 26.88
C MET A 237 23.08 1.57 26.49
N TRP A 238 23.53 2.36 25.53
CA TRP A 238 24.96 2.44 25.25
C TRP A 238 25.75 2.99 26.44
N ARG A 239 25.21 3.92 27.23
CA ARG A 239 25.92 4.41 28.43
C ARG A 239 26.16 3.31 29.46
N ASP A 240 25.15 2.50 29.74
CA ASP A 240 25.24 1.41 30.71
C ASP A 240 26.17 0.28 30.24
N THR A 241 26.14 -0.04 28.93
CA THR A 241 26.85 -1.20 28.38
C THR A 241 28.18 -0.86 27.71
N ARG A 242 28.37 0.41 27.32
CA ARG A 242 29.48 0.95 26.53
C ARG A 242 29.77 0.18 25.23
N ARG A 243 28.78 -0.53 24.68
CA ARG A 243 28.91 -1.40 23.49
C ARG A 243 27.68 -1.31 22.59
N ASN A 244 27.81 -1.74 21.33
CA ASN A 244 26.71 -2.05 20.40
C ASN A 244 25.78 -0.86 20.04
N TYR A 245 26.27 0.38 20.06
CA TYR A 245 25.40 1.54 19.75
C TYR A 245 24.90 1.51 18.30
N LEU A 246 25.78 1.19 17.34
CA LEU A 246 25.39 1.06 15.94
C LEU A 246 24.34 -0.05 15.79
N LEU A 247 24.56 -1.19 16.45
CA LEU A 247 23.57 -2.27 16.46
C LEU A 247 22.21 -1.80 16.99
N PHE A 248 22.15 -1.05 18.10
CA PHE A 248 20.87 -0.51 18.61
C PHE A 248 20.17 0.37 17.58
N VAL A 249 20.89 1.36 17.03
CA VAL A 249 20.39 2.26 15.98
C VAL A 249 19.84 1.47 14.79
N MET A 250 20.63 0.52 14.28
CA MET A 250 20.25 -0.29 13.11
C MET A 250 19.07 -1.21 13.41
N THR A 251 18.98 -1.83 14.60
CA THR A 251 17.83 -2.68 14.96
C THR A 251 16.51 -1.91 15.07
N ILE A 252 16.56 -0.66 15.54
CA ILE A 252 15.40 0.24 15.53
C ILE A 252 14.95 0.48 14.08
N VAL A 253 15.89 0.84 13.21
CA VAL A 253 15.59 1.16 11.80
C VAL A 253 15.07 -0.06 11.05
N ALA A 254 15.71 -1.22 11.23
CA ALA A 254 15.31 -2.48 10.59
C ALA A 254 13.84 -2.82 10.91
N GLY A 255 13.48 -2.83 12.19
CA GLY A 255 12.11 -3.16 12.59
C GLY A 255 11.10 -2.11 12.15
N ALA A 256 11.36 -0.84 12.48
CA ALA A 256 10.40 0.24 12.26
C ALA A 256 10.14 0.49 10.77
N THR A 257 11.18 0.45 9.94
CA THR A 257 11.01 0.76 8.52
C THR A 257 10.35 -0.37 7.76
N MET A 258 10.61 -1.65 8.11
CA MET A 258 10.06 -2.79 7.38
C MET A 258 8.55 -2.91 7.53
N THR A 259 8.00 -2.85 8.74
CA THR A 259 6.54 -2.88 8.92
C THR A 259 5.87 -1.65 8.37
N HIS A 260 6.51 -0.47 8.47
CA HIS A 260 6.01 0.78 7.89
C HIS A 260 5.78 0.73 6.38
N SER A 261 6.46 -0.16 5.64
CA SER A 261 6.29 -0.28 4.19
C SER A 261 5.69 -1.60 3.73
N LEU A 262 5.24 -2.46 4.64
CA LEU A 262 4.61 -3.73 4.29
C LEU A 262 3.26 -3.94 4.97
N VAL A 263 2.99 -3.29 6.10
CA VAL A 263 1.84 -3.62 6.95
C VAL A 263 0.90 -2.40 7.06
N PRO A 264 -0.35 -2.49 6.54
CA PRO A 264 -1.40 -1.51 6.84
C PRO A 264 -1.63 -1.39 8.37
N PRO A 265 -2.09 -0.24 8.91
CA PRO A 265 -2.76 0.88 8.25
C PRO A 265 -1.83 1.95 7.68
N THR A 266 -0.51 1.71 7.65
CA THR A 266 0.43 2.69 7.10
C THR A 266 0.05 3.10 5.67
N PRO A 267 0.18 4.40 5.31
CA PRO A 267 -0.48 4.92 4.10
C PRO A 267 -0.06 4.25 2.79
N GLY A 268 1.23 3.94 2.63
CA GLY A 268 1.76 3.27 1.44
C GLY A 268 1.17 1.86 1.22
N PRO A 269 1.41 0.91 2.13
CA PRO A 269 0.84 -0.44 2.07
C PRO A 269 -0.68 -0.46 2.01
N LEU A 270 -1.35 0.43 2.74
CA LEU A 270 -2.80 0.58 2.71
C LEU A 270 -3.28 0.97 1.31
N PHE A 271 -2.64 1.95 0.68
CA PHE A 271 -3.00 2.35 -0.67
C PHE A 271 -2.74 1.25 -1.70
N VAL A 272 -1.59 0.56 -1.62
CA VAL A 272 -1.28 -0.55 -2.54
C VAL A 272 -2.33 -1.65 -2.42
N ALA A 273 -2.73 -2.03 -1.20
CA ALA A 273 -3.78 -3.02 -0.98
C ALA A 273 -5.11 -2.58 -1.61
N GLN A 274 -5.55 -1.35 -1.36
CA GLN A 274 -6.80 -0.81 -1.91
C GLN A 274 -6.78 -0.68 -3.43
N ALA A 275 -5.69 -0.16 -3.99
CA ALA A 275 -5.52 0.01 -5.44
C ALA A 275 -5.54 -1.34 -6.20
N MET A 276 -5.20 -2.43 -5.51
CA MET A 276 -5.23 -3.80 -6.03
C MET A 276 -6.43 -4.61 -5.53
N GLY A 277 -7.37 -4.01 -4.81
CA GLY A 277 -8.55 -4.71 -4.27
C GLY A 277 -8.19 -5.89 -3.35
N ILE A 278 -7.04 -5.84 -2.68
CA ILE A 278 -6.59 -6.87 -1.75
C ILE A 278 -7.22 -6.60 -0.38
N ASP A 279 -7.73 -7.68 0.23
CA ASP A 279 -8.21 -7.64 1.61
C ASP A 279 -7.13 -7.11 2.58
N ILE A 280 -7.53 -6.20 3.48
CA ILE A 280 -6.59 -5.52 4.38
C ILE A 280 -6.00 -6.52 5.39
N ALA A 281 -6.78 -7.46 5.91
CA ALA A 281 -6.28 -8.44 6.88
C ALA A 281 -5.26 -9.37 6.21
N LEU A 282 -5.53 -9.82 4.99
CA LEU A 282 -4.58 -10.61 4.21
C LEU A 282 -3.28 -9.83 3.94
N MET A 283 -3.37 -8.55 3.56
CA MET A 283 -2.19 -7.71 3.38
C MET A 283 -1.40 -7.55 4.68
N MET A 284 -2.08 -7.32 5.82
CA MET A 284 -1.45 -7.24 7.14
C MET A 284 -0.70 -8.54 7.47
N GLN A 285 -1.33 -9.69 7.25
CA GLN A 285 -0.73 -11.00 7.51
C GLN A 285 0.53 -11.23 6.67
N GLN A 286 0.43 -11.10 5.34
CA GLN A 286 1.56 -11.35 4.45
C GLN A 286 2.67 -10.31 4.64
N GLY A 287 2.30 -9.05 4.86
CA GLY A 287 3.24 -7.97 5.17
C GLY A 287 4.00 -8.22 6.48
N LEU A 288 3.34 -8.73 7.52
CA LEU A 288 3.97 -9.02 8.82
C LEU A 288 4.96 -10.19 8.70
N ILE A 289 4.62 -11.22 7.95
CA ILE A 289 5.52 -12.36 7.68
C ILE A 289 6.77 -11.89 6.96
N VAL A 290 6.61 -11.18 5.84
CA VAL A 290 7.75 -10.73 5.02
C VAL A 290 8.58 -9.67 5.73
N SER A 291 7.95 -8.72 6.44
CA SER A 291 8.68 -7.72 7.24
C SER A 291 9.52 -8.36 8.34
N THR A 292 9.00 -9.40 9.01
CA THR A 292 9.75 -10.12 10.04
C THR A 292 10.96 -10.84 9.45
N ILE A 293 10.78 -11.56 8.34
CA ILE A 293 11.89 -12.28 7.66
C ILE A 293 12.97 -11.29 7.21
N ALA A 294 12.57 -10.20 6.56
CA ALA A 294 13.50 -9.18 6.09
C ALA A 294 14.22 -8.48 7.25
N ALA A 295 13.50 -8.09 8.32
CA ALA A 295 14.08 -7.44 9.48
C ALA A 295 15.10 -8.33 10.23
N VAL A 296 14.90 -9.66 10.23
CA VAL A 296 15.88 -10.61 10.75
C VAL A 296 17.15 -10.65 9.88
N ALA A 297 17.03 -10.52 8.56
CA ALA A 297 18.20 -10.38 7.70
C ALA A 297 18.92 -9.03 7.91
N GLY A 298 18.16 -7.94 8.05
CA GLY A 298 18.68 -6.63 8.43
C GLY A 298 19.44 -6.67 9.74
N TYR A 299 18.93 -7.39 10.73
CA TYR A 299 19.61 -7.66 12.00
C TYR A 299 20.95 -8.40 11.84
N GLY A 300 20.99 -9.41 10.97
CA GLY A 300 22.22 -10.13 10.65
C GLY A 300 23.30 -9.20 10.10
N TYR A 301 22.92 -8.31 9.17
CA TYR A 301 23.83 -7.30 8.66
C TYR A 301 24.20 -6.24 9.70
N ALA A 302 23.26 -5.81 10.54
CA ALA A 302 23.52 -4.85 11.61
C ALA A 302 24.59 -5.35 12.60
N ARG A 303 24.58 -6.65 12.92
CA ARG A 303 25.65 -7.27 13.73
C ARG A 303 27.00 -7.25 13.04
N TYR A 304 27.04 -7.58 11.76
CA TYR A 304 28.27 -7.51 10.97
C TYR A 304 28.82 -6.07 10.91
N ALA A 305 27.94 -5.09 10.63
CA ALA A 305 28.32 -3.69 10.54
C ALA A 305 28.86 -3.14 11.86
N ASP A 306 28.20 -3.44 12.98
CA ASP A 306 28.62 -3.03 14.33
C ASP A 306 29.99 -3.63 14.73
N GLN A 307 30.24 -4.90 14.40
CA GLN A 307 31.53 -5.55 14.65
C GLN A 307 32.65 -4.98 13.77
N ARG A 308 32.35 -4.69 12.51
CA ARG A 308 33.36 -4.27 11.53
C ARG A 308 33.71 -2.79 11.68
N TRP A 309 32.72 -1.97 12.07
CA TRP A 309 32.80 -0.52 12.11
C TRP A 309 31.97 0.04 13.27
N PRO A 310 32.43 -0.19 14.51
CA PRO A 310 31.72 0.28 15.69
C PRO A 310 31.57 1.80 15.65
N LEU A 311 30.35 2.27 15.91
CA LEU A 311 30.05 3.69 15.98
C LEU A 311 30.27 4.17 17.42
N GLU A 312 31.18 5.11 17.61
CA GLU A 312 31.29 5.86 18.85
C GLU A 312 30.21 6.92 18.94
N VAL A 313 29.63 7.11 20.11
CA VAL A 313 28.64 8.17 20.33
C VAL A 313 29.36 9.52 20.30
N ARG A 314 29.11 10.30 19.25
CA ARG A 314 29.67 11.65 19.08
C ARG A 314 28.77 12.72 19.71
N SER A 315 29.39 13.74 20.29
CA SER A 315 28.73 14.98 20.70
C SER A 315 28.54 15.89 19.48
N GLY A 316 27.36 15.84 18.85
CA GLY A 316 26.98 16.70 17.72
C GLY A 316 25.76 17.60 18.04
N PRO A 317 25.17 18.28 17.04
CA PRO A 317 23.94 19.07 17.24
C PRO A 317 22.70 18.23 17.65
N GLY A 318 22.78 16.89 17.51
CA GLY A 318 21.87 15.90 18.11
C GLY A 318 22.51 15.12 19.29
N GLY A 319 23.63 15.62 19.79
CA GLY A 319 24.50 15.10 20.83
C GLY A 319 24.69 16.11 21.96
N ALA A 320 23.59 16.66 22.44
CA ALA A 320 23.30 16.93 23.84
C ALA A 320 21.79 16.65 23.90
N VAL A 321 21.29 15.77 24.76
CA VAL A 321 21.07 16.02 26.17
C VAL A 321 20.73 14.63 26.75
N GLU A 322 21.35 14.24 27.87
CA GLU A 322 20.65 13.36 28.80
C GLU A 322 19.29 13.99 29.05
N THR A 323 18.19 13.45 28.52
CA THR A 323 16.94 13.75 29.19
C THR A 323 16.95 12.90 30.45
N PRO A 324 16.85 13.50 31.66
CA PRO A 324 16.60 12.73 32.88
C PRO A 324 15.44 11.73 32.69
N GLU A 325 14.55 12.05 31.75
CA GLU A 325 13.42 11.26 31.26
C GLU A 325 13.83 9.91 30.65
N ALA A 326 14.85 9.83 29.78
CA ALA A 326 15.26 8.55 29.17
C ALA A 326 15.88 7.58 30.20
N SER A 327 16.68 8.12 31.13
CA SER A 327 17.24 7.35 32.25
C SER A 327 16.15 6.97 33.26
N ALA A 328 15.22 7.87 33.58
CA ALA A 328 14.06 7.59 34.44
C ALA A 328 13.11 6.53 33.82
N MET A 329 12.99 6.52 32.50
CA MET A 329 12.20 5.53 31.76
C MET A 329 12.79 4.12 31.90
N LEU A 330 14.11 3.97 31.76
CA LEU A 330 14.83 2.71 32.00
C LEU A 330 14.82 2.27 33.46
N ALA A 331 14.94 3.23 34.38
CA ALA A 331 14.90 2.99 35.81
C ALA A 331 13.49 2.67 36.33
N GLY A 332 12.45 2.82 35.50
CA GLY A 332 11.05 2.56 35.87
C GLY A 332 10.47 3.57 36.84
N THR A 333 11.09 4.74 37.02
CA THR A 333 10.64 5.79 37.95
C THR A 333 9.59 6.71 37.33
N ARG A 334 9.38 6.64 36.01
CA ARG A 334 8.33 7.38 35.29
C ARG A 334 7.01 6.60 35.31
N ARG A 335 5.89 7.30 35.51
CA ARG A 335 4.55 6.70 35.46
C ARG A 335 4.18 6.40 34.01
N LEU A 336 4.32 5.15 33.60
CA LEU A 336 3.96 4.66 32.27
C LEU A 336 2.55 4.03 32.27
N PRO A 337 1.81 4.07 31.16
CA PRO A 337 0.58 3.30 31.00
C PRO A 337 0.83 1.79 31.18
N PRO A 338 -0.17 1.00 31.62
CA PRO A 338 -0.11 -0.45 31.57
C PRO A 338 0.10 -0.97 30.15
N LEU A 339 0.87 -2.06 30.00
CA LEU A 339 1.21 -2.62 28.68
C LEU A 339 -0.04 -2.95 27.85
N VAL A 340 -1.07 -3.53 28.48
CA VAL A 340 -2.32 -3.88 27.79
C VAL A 340 -2.98 -2.63 27.18
N LEU A 341 -3.00 -1.52 27.91
CA LEU A 341 -3.58 -0.26 27.42
C LEU A 341 -2.71 0.39 26.33
N SER A 342 -1.38 0.20 26.38
CA SER A 342 -0.48 0.66 25.31
C SER A 342 -0.61 -0.17 24.03
N LEU A 343 -0.86 -1.47 24.14
CA LEU A 343 -1.04 -2.37 23.00
C LEU A 343 -2.42 -2.24 22.36
N LEU A 344 -3.43 -1.84 23.14
CA LEU A 344 -4.82 -1.79 22.70
C LEU A 344 -5.00 -0.98 21.40
N PRO A 345 -4.51 0.27 21.24
CA PRO A 345 -4.68 1.02 20.00
C PRO A 345 -4.02 0.35 18.77
N ILE A 346 -2.98 -0.46 18.97
CA ILE A 346 -2.26 -1.14 17.88
C ILE A 346 -2.96 -2.43 17.46
N LEU A 347 -3.40 -3.21 18.44
CA LEU A 347 -3.97 -4.54 18.22
C LEU A 347 -5.47 -4.49 17.91
N LEU A 348 -6.19 -3.49 18.43
CA LEU A 348 -7.64 -3.36 18.23
C LEU A 348 -8.06 -3.35 16.75
N PRO A 349 -7.46 -2.53 15.84
CA PRO A 349 -7.90 -2.52 14.45
C PRO A 349 -7.53 -3.83 13.74
N VAL A 350 -6.39 -4.42 14.07
CA VAL A 350 -5.96 -5.72 13.52
C VAL A 350 -6.95 -6.82 13.89
N ILE A 351 -7.34 -6.90 15.17
CA ILE A 351 -8.27 -7.92 15.65
C ILE A 351 -9.66 -7.74 15.02
N LEU A 352 -10.19 -6.52 14.99
CA LEU A 352 -11.53 -6.24 14.47
C LEU A 352 -11.63 -6.51 12.96
N ILE A 353 -10.68 -6.01 12.17
CA ILE A 353 -10.67 -6.20 10.71
C ILE A 353 -10.46 -7.68 10.36
N SER A 354 -9.56 -8.37 11.07
CA SER A 354 -9.31 -9.80 10.83
C SER A 354 -10.52 -10.66 11.20
N ALA A 355 -11.28 -10.29 12.24
CA ALA A 355 -12.49 -11.01 12.64
C ALA A 355 -13.58 -10.92 11.57
N ASP A 356 -13.79 -9.74 10.97
CA ASP A 356 -14.74 -9.58 9.87
C ASP A 356 -14.30 -10.35 8.61
N SER A 357 -13.02 -10.26 8.25
CA SER A 357 -12.44 -11.03 7.14
C SER A 357 -12.61 -12.54 7.33
N ALA A 358 -12.47 -13.04 8.56
CA ALA A 358 -12.70 -14.44 8.90
C ALA A 358 -14.18 -14.85 8.75
N LEU A 359 -15.12 -13.95 9.08
CA LEU A 359 -16.55 -14.20 8.87
C LEU A 359 -16.94 -14.25 7.41
N GLU A 360 -16.32 -13.42 6.56
CA GLU A 360 -16.50 -13.50 5.10
C GLU A 360 -16.00 -14.84 4.54
N ALA A 361 -14.88 -15.35 5.07
CA ALA A 361 -14.35 -16.66 4.70
C ALA A 361 -15.25 -17.83 5.17
N GLY A 362 -16.04 -17.65 6.23
CA GLY A 362 -17.03 -18.62 6.67
C GLY A 362 -17.83 -18.20 7.90
N SER A 363 -19.15 -18.08 7.76
CA SER A 363 -20.08 -17.68 8.84
C SER A 363 -20.97 -18.81 9.36
N ARG A 364 -20.75 -20.06 8.92
CA ARG A 364 -21.67 -21.16 9.18
C ARG A 364 -21.77 -21.48 10.68
N GLY A 365 -22.98 -21.36 11.23
CA GLY A 365 -23.31 -21.74 12.60
C GLY A 365 -23.21 -20.62 13.65
N LEU A 366 -22.86 -19.39 13.24
CA LEU A 366 -22.85 -18.24 14.16
C LEU A 366 -24.22 -17.56 14.23
N PRO A 367 -24.63 -17.04 15.41
CA PRO A 367 -25.85 -16.25 15.54
C PRO A 367 -25.80 -14.99 14.68
N GLU A 368 -26.92 -14.63 14.03
CA GLU A 368 -27.02 -13.47 13.13
C GLU A 368 -26.61 -12.15 13.81
N TRP A 369 -27.01 -11.94 15.07
CA TRP A 369 -26.65 -10.73 15.82
C TRP A 369 -25.13 -10.61 16.02
N LEU A 370 -24.43 -11.73 16.19
CA LEU A 370 -22.98 -11.74 16.37
C LEU A 370 -22.29 -11.41 15.05
N VAL A 371 -22.77 -11.97 13.93
CA VAL A 371 -22.27 -11.66 12.59
C VAL A 371 -22.43 -10.17 12.30
N GLN A 372 -23.59 -9.57 12.61
CA GLN A 372 -23.84 -8.14 12.41
C GLN A 372 -22.93 -7.26 13.28
N VAL A 373 -22.73 -7.61 14.55
CA VAL A 373 -21.84 -6.86 15.45
C VAL A 373 -20.40 -6.89 14.94
N VAL A 374 -19.90 -8.07 14.55
CA VAL A 374 -18.53 -8.19 14.04
C VAL A 374 -18.37 -7.45 12.71
N ARG A 375 -19.36 -7.50 11.81
CA ARG A 375 -19.34 -6.72 10.54
C ARG A 375 -19.27 -5.23 10.78
N VAL A 376 -20.06 -4.71 11.72
CA VAL A 376 -20.05 -3.28 12.05
C VAL A 376 -18.71 -2.89 12.67
N LEU A 377 -18.24 -3.64 13.67
CA LEU A 377 -17.01 -3.33 14.40
C LEU A 377 -15.75 -3.57 13.56
N GLY A 378 -15.79 -4.53 12.64
CA GLY A 378 -14.69 -4.89 11.75
C GLY A 378 -14.58 -4.03 10.50
N ASP A 379 -15.57 -3.17 10.22
CA ASP A 379 -15.41 -2.12 9.20
C ASP A 379 -14.13 -1.34 9.46
N LYS A 380 -13.27 -1.27 8.44
CA LYS A 380 -11.93 -0.68 8.54
C LYS A 380 -11.94 0.77 9.05
N ASN A 381 -12.96 1.56 8.71
CA ASN A 381 -13.06 2.96 9.16
C ASN A 381 -13.46 3.01 10.64
N LEU A 382 -14.44 2.19 11.04
CA LEU A 382 -14.88 2.14 12.43
C LEU A 382 -13.79 1.57 13.34
N ALA A 383 -13.15 0.48 12.95
CA ALA A 383 -12.08 -0.17 13.69
C ALA A 383 -10.91 0.79 13.98
N LEU A 384 -10.44 1.55 12.98
CA LEU A 384 -9.39 2.55 13.19
C LEU A 384 -9.88 3.74 14.03
N THR A 385 -11.13 4.17 13.88
CA THR A 385 -11.72 5.25 14.70
C THR A 385 -11.77 4.87 16.17
N LEU A 386 -12.19 3.64 16.49
CA LEU A 386 -12.19 3.11 17.86
C LEU A 386 -10.77 3.02 18.43
N SER A 387 -9.80 2.67 17.57
CA SER A 387 -8.39 2.58 17.94
C SER A 387 -7.78 3.96 18.23
N ALA A 388 -8.13 4.97 17.43
CA ALA A 388 -7.77 6.35 17.69
C ALA A 388 -8.42 6.88 18.98
N ALA A 389 -9.69 6.53 19.24
CA ALA A 389 -10.36 6.88 20.50
C ALA A 389 -9.67 6.24 21.72
N ALA A 390 -9.24 4.97 21.61
CA ALA A 390 -8.44 4.32 22.64
C ALA A 390 -7.09 5.02 22.88
N ALA A 391 -6.41 5.48 21.81
CA ALA A 391 -5.18 6.23 21.92
C ALA A 391 -5.39 7.62 22.57
N ILE A 392 -6.47 8.32 22.23
CA ILE A 392 -6.86 9.60 22.87
C ILE A 392 -7.18 9.38 24.35
N MET A 393 -7.87 8.29 24.71
CA MET A 393 -8.11 7.96 26.11
C MET A 393 -6.78 7.74 26.86
N LEU A 394 -5.82 7.04 26.25
CA LEU A 394 -4.48 6.87 26.80
C LEU A 394 -3.77 8.23 27.00
N LEU A 395 -3.86 9.12 26.01
CA LEU A 395 -3.33 10.48 26.07
C LEU A 395 -3.89 11.25 27.27
N VAL A 396 -5.22 11.28 27.41
CA VAL A 396 -5.90 12.03 28.49
C VAL A 396 -5.53 11.52 29.89
N VAL A 397 -5.31 10.21 30.02
CA VAL A 397 -5.04 9.57 31.33
C VAL A 397 -3.57 9.68 31.73
N TYR A 398 -2.64 9.52 30.79
CA TYR A 398 -1.22 9.31 31.10
C TYR A 398 -0.28 10.44 30.67
N ALA A 399 -0.67 11.25 29.69
CA ALA A 399 0.22 12.31 29.21
C ALA A 399 0.24 13.52 30.18
N PRO A 400 1.41 14.15 30.37
CA PRO A 400 1.52 15.42 31.06
C PRO A 400 0.71 16.50 30.33
N ALA A 401 -0.15 17.21 31.06
CA ALA A 401 -1.03 18.23 30.51
C ALA A 401 -0.85 19.57 31.25
N PRO A 402 0.33 20.24 31.12
CA PRO A 402 0.62 21.49 31.83
C PRO A 402 -0.34 22.61 31.45
N GLU A 403 -0.78 22.65 30.19
CA GLU A 403 -1.73 23.63 29.65
C GLU A 403 -3.20 23.15 29.73
N GLY A 404 -3.45 22.00 30.38
CA GLY A 404 -4.76 21.37 30.49
C GLY A 404 -5.03 20.27 29.46
N ARG A 405 -5.90 19.32 29.83
CA ARG A 405 -6.17 18.11 29.03
C ARG A 405 -6.83 18.41 27.68
N ALA A 406 -7.74 19.37 27.64
CA ALA A 406 -8.43 19.76 26.41
C ALA A 406 -7.47 20.37 25.37
N GLU A 407 -6.52 21.20 25.83
CA GLU A 407 -5.47 21.77 24.99
C GLU A 407 -4.57 20.68 24.41
N LEU A 408 -4.12 19.75 25.26
CA LEU A 408 -3.27 18.64 24.86
C LEU A 408 -3.91 17.79 23.76
N VAL A 409 -5.19 17.42 23.95
CA VAL A 409 -5.93 16.65 22.94
C VAL A 409 -6.08 17.46 21.66
N ARG A 410 -6.48 18.74 21.76
CA ARG A 410 -6.65 19.60 20.58
C ARG A 410 -5.37 19.71 19.77
N LYS A 411 -4.23 19.97 20.43
CA LYS A 411 -2.92 20.09 19.78
C LYS A 411 -2.52 18.78 19.11
N THR A 412 -2.56 17.66 19.84
CA THR A 412 -2.12 16.35 19.33
C THR A 412 -2.98 15.89 18.15
N VAL A 413 -4.30 16.07 18.24
CA VAL A 413 -5.22 15.75 17.14
C VAL A 413 -4.99 16.67 15.95
N LYS A 414 -4.81 17.98 16.16
CA LYS A 414 -4.52 18.94 15.09
C LYS A 414 -3.24 18.57 14.35
N ASP A 415 -2.17 18.27 15.06
CA ASP A 415 -0.88 17.91 14.47
C ASP A 415 -1.01 16.62 13.64
N GLY A 416 -1.72 15.61 14.15
CA GLY A 416 -2.02 14.39 13.42
C GLY A 416 -2.87 14.61 12.16
N VAL A 417 -3.84 15.53 12.19
CA VAL A 417 -4.65 15.89 11.00
C VAL A 417 -3.82 16.63 9.95
N ILE A 418 -2.90 17.53 10.36
CA ILE A 418 -2.01 18.24 9.44
C ILE A 418 -1.10 17.24 8.70
N GLU A 419 -0.48 16.33 9.46
CA GLU A 419 0.36 15.26 8.91
C GLU A 419 -0.43 14.36 7.95
N ALA A 420 -1.63 13.94 8.34
CA ALA A 420 -2.51 13.15 7.49
C ALA A 420 -2.90 13.89 6.20
N GLY A 421 -3.11 15.21 6.26
CA GLY A 421 -3.52 16.02 5.10
C GLY A 421 -2.51 15.95 3.95
N GLU A 422 -1.22 16.12 4.24
CA GLU A 422 -0.16 16.01 3.23
C GLU A 422 -0.15 14.62 2.58
N ILE A 423 -0.26 13.58 3.40
CA ILE A 423 -0.25 12.19 2.95
C ILE A 423 -1.46 11.92 2.06
N ILE A 424 -2.67 12.25 2.51
CA ILE A 424 -3.92 12.06 1.76
C ILE A 424 -3.82 12.72 0.39
N LEU A 425 -3.32 13.96 0.31
CA LEU A 425 -3.13 14.68 -0.95
C LEU A 425 -2.20 13.92 -1.91
N VAL A 426 -1.04 13.47 -1.42
CA VAL A 426 -0.06 12.71 -2.21
C VAL A 426 -0.65 11.39 -2.70
N ILE A 427 -1.35 10.65 -1.83
CA ILE A 427 -1.94 9.37 -2.22
C ILE A 427 -3.06 9.57 -3.23
N ALA A 428 -3.94 10.53 -3.00
CA ALA A 428 -5.02 10.85 -3.93
C ALA A 428 -4.48 11.29 -5.30
N ALA A 429 -3.38 12.05 -5.35
CA ALA A 429 -2.71 12.38 -6.60
C ALA A 429 -2.17 11.14 -7.33
N GLY A 430 -1.57 10.20 -6.60
CA GLY A 430 -1.13 8.93 -7.16
C GLY A 430 -2.26 8.04 -7.65
N GLY A 431 -3.39 8.01 -6.93
CA GLY A 431 -4.61 7.33 -7.38
C GLY A 431 -5.24 7.97 -8.61
N ALA A 432 -5.16 9.29 -8.76
CA ALA A 432 -5.53 9.99 -9.98
C ALA A 432 -4.65 9.56 -11.15
N LEU A 433 -3.32 9.56 -10.99
CA LEU A 433 -2.36 9.06 -11.99
C LEU A 433 -2.65 7.59 -12.37
N GLY A 434 -2.84 6.71 -11.38
CA GLY A 434 -3.17 5.31 -11.63
C GLY A 434 -4.49 5.12 -12.39
N THR A 435 -5.49 5.97 -12.13
CA THR A 435 -6.78 5.94 -12.83
C THR A 435 -6.63 6.30 -14.31
N VAL A 436 -5.89 7.36 -14.61
CA VAL A 436 -5.69 7.78 -16.00
C VAL A 436 -4.76 6.84 -16.77
N LEU A 437 -3.78 6.21 -16.09
CA LEU A 437 -2.96 5.15 -16.67
C LEU A 437 -3.79 3.91 -17.01
N ARG A 438 -4.75 3.51 -16.15
CA ARG A 438 -5.68 2.43 -16.47
C ARG A 438 -6.56 2.75 -17.69
N GLN A 439 -7.07 3.98 -17.75
CA GLN A 439 -7.84 4.49 -18.91
C GLN A 439 -7.00 4.52 -20.20
N ALA A 440 -5.68 4.58 -20.10
CA ALA A 440 -4.76 4.51 -21.24
C ALA A 440 -4.53 3.09 -21.80
N GLY A 441 -5.21 2.07 -21.28
CA GLY A 441 -5.14 0.70 -21.82
C GLY A 441 -3.93 -0.11 -21.35
N MET A 442 -3.34 0.20 -20.19
CA MET A 442 -2.19 -0.54 -19.66
C MET A 442 -2.48 -2.02 -19.38
N ALA A 443 -3.73 -2.36 -19.07
CA ALA A 443 -4.15 -3.75 -18.86
C ALA A 443 -4.13 -4.58 -20.17
N GLU A 444 -4.42 -3.97 -21.32
CA GLU A 444 -4.36 -4.66 -22.62
C GLU A 444 -2.90 -4.91 -23.03
N LEU A 445 -2.02 -3.94 -22.76
CA LEU A 445 -0.58 -4.11 -22.95
C LEU A 445 -0.06 -5.29 -22.11
N ALA A 446 -0.44 -5.36 -20.83
CA ALA A 446 -0.09 -6.48 -19.95
C ALA A 446 -0.50 -7.84 -20.52
N ALA A 447 -1.77 -7.96 -20.95
CA ALA A 447 -2.29 -9.20 -21.52
C ALA A 447 -1.54 -9.63 -22.80
N ALA A 448 -1.04 -8.67 -23.58
CA ALA A 448 -0.30 -8.92 -24.82
C ALA A 448 1.21 -9.16 -24.62
N THR A 449 1.80 -8.68 -23.52
CA THR A 449 3.27 -8.67 -23.32
C THR A 449 3.75 -9.55 -22.18
N VAL A 450 2.91 -9.91 -21.20
CA VAL A 450 3.32 -10.80 -20.12
C VAL A 450 3.53 -12.20 -20.69
N PRO A 451 4.79 -12.71 -20.73
CA PRO A 451 5.07 -14.03 -21.26
C PRO A 451 4.37 -15.11 -20.43
N SER A 452 4.38 -16.34 -20.94
CA SER A 452 4.00 -17.56 -20.19
C SER A 452 4.71 -17.72 -18.82
N GLN A 453 5.72 -16.91 -18.52
CA GLN A 453 6.43 -16.83 -17.24
C GLN A 453 5.75 -15.85 -16.26
N LYS A 454 4.58 -16.22 -15.78
CA LYS A 454 3.72 -15.39 -14.92
C LYS A 454 4.30 -15.03 -13.53
N LEU A 455 5.40 -15.67 -13.10
CA LEU A 455 6.16 -15.31 -11.88
C LEU A 455 7.01 -14.03 -12.04
N LEU A 456 7.27 -13.57 -13.27
CA LEU A 456 8.15 -12.42 -13.53
C LEU A 456 7.57 -11.09 -13.02
N LEU A 457 6.26 -11.03 -12.76
CA LEU A 457 5.61 -9.79 -12.34
C LEU A 457 6.05 -9.35 -10.93
N ILE A 458 6.32 -10.29 -10.01
CA ILE A 458 6.82 -9.97 -8.66
C ILE A 458 8.18 -9.22 -8.74
N PRO A 459 9.22 -9.74 -9.41
CA PRO A 459 10.48 -9.02 -9.60
C PRO A 459 10.34 -7.70 -10.36
N ILE A 460 9.47 -7.62 -11.38
CA ILE A 460 9.21 -6.38 -12.11
C ILE A 460 8.62 -5.33 -11.17
N ALA A 461 7.61 -5.70 -10.37
CA ALA A 461 6.97 -4.78 -9.44
C ALA A 461 7.97 -4.23 -8.43
N TRP A 462 8.80 -5.10 -7.86
CA TRP A 462 9.88 -4.71 -6.97
C TRP A 462 10.89 -3.77 -7.65
N ALA A 463 11.33 -4.09 -8.87
CA ALA A 463 12.34 -3.31 -9.59
C ALA A 463 11.83 -1.92 -10.00
N VAL A 464 10.56 -1.83 -10.44
CA VAL A 464 9.90 -0.54 -10.73
C VAL A 464 9.83 0.30 -9.46
N THR A 465 9.39 -0.28 -8.34
CA THR A 465 9.36 0.47 -7.07
C THR A 465 10.76 0.92 -6.66
N ALA A 466 11.76 0.05 -6.76
CA ALA A 466 13.14 0.36 -6.42
C ALA A 466 13.71 1.51 -7.26
N LEU A 467 13.47 1.50 -8.57
CA LEU A 467 13.90 2.57 -9.48
C LEU A 467 13.28 3.92 -9.07
N VAL A 468 11.96 3.94 -8.86
CA VAL A 468 11.25 5.16 -8.43
C VAL A 468 11.76 5.61 -7.07
N ARG A 469 11.97 4.68 -6.14
CA ARG A 469 12.49 4.95 -4.81
C ARG A 469 13.88 5.57 -4.85
N ILE A 470 14.81 5.02 -5.63
CA ILE A 470 16.16 5.57 -5.79
C ILE A 470 16.08 7.00 -6.33
N ALA A 471 15.21 7.26 -7.31
CA ALA A 471 15.02 8.59 -7.87
C ALA A 471 14.39 9.57 -6.87
N GLN A 472 13.32 9.15 -6.18
CA GLN A 472 12.46 10.06 -5.43
C GLN A 472 12.80 10.20 -3.95
N GLY A 473 13.39 9.17 -3.34
CA GLY A 473 13.76 9.23 -1.93
C GLY A 473 12.61 9.11 -0.94
N SER A 474 11.35 8.93 -1.36
CA SER A 474 10.21 8.61 -0.47
C SER A 474 9.66 7.20 -0.73
N ALA A 475 9.55 6.39 0.32
CA ALA A 475 9.09 5.01 0.24
C ALA A 475 7.60 4.94 -0.13
N THR A 476 6.79 5.75 0.55
CA THR A 476 5.34 5.87 0.32
C THR A 476 5.04 6.27 -1.11
N VAL A 477 5.73 7.29 -1.63
CA VAL A 477 5.45 7.76 -2.98
C VAL A 477 5.94 6.79 -4.05
N ALA A 478 7.06 6.09 -3.80
CA ALA A 478 7.51 5.04 -4.70
C ALA A 478 6.49 3.90 -4.81
N MET A 479 5.93 3.45 -3.69
CA MET A 479 4.88 2.41 -3.68
C MET A 479 3.63 2.87 -4.43
N ILE A 480 3.15 4.09 -4.16
CA ILE A 480 1.97 4.68 -4.81
C ILE A 480 2.16 4.77 -6.32
N THR A 481 3.33 5.22 -6.76
CA THR A 481 3.68 5.32 -8.18
C THR A 481 3.76 3.93 -8.81
N ALA A 482 4.45 2.99 -8.17
CA ALA A 482 4.65 1.65 -8.70
C ALA A 482 3.34 0.86 -8.81
N VAL A 483 2.43 0.95 -7.84
CA VAL A 483 1.12 0.28 -7.95
C VAL A 483 0.23 0.93 -9.02
N GLY A 484 0.36 2.24 -9.25
CA GLY A 484 -0.29 2.90 -10.39
C GLY A 484 0.17 2.35 -11.74
N ILE A 485 1.41 1.89 -11.83
CA ILE A 485 2.02 1.33 -13.04
C ILE A 485 1.75 -0.17 -13.18
N VAL A 486 2.02 -0.95 -12.14
CA VAL A 486 2.05 -2.43 -12.18
C VAL A 486 0.73 -3.04 -11.70
N GLY A 487 -0.05 -2.33 -10.87
CA GLY A 487 -1.34 -2.78 -10.37
C GLY A 487 -2.33 -3.18 -11.50
N PRO A 488 -2.51 -2.37 -12.56
CA PRO A 488 -3.38 -2.73 -13.68
C PRO A 488 -3.00 -4.04 -14.38
N ILE A 489 -1.69 -4.33 -14.43
CA ILE A 489 -1.12 -5.56 -15.01
C ILE A 489 -1.47 -6.75 -14.11
N ALA A 490 -1.31 -6.59 -12.79
CA ALA A 490 -1.63 -7.63 -11.82
C ALA A 490 -3.13 -7.96 -11.76
N LEU A 491 -3.98 -6.95 -11.97
CA LEU A 491 -5.45 -7.09 -11.95
C LEU A 491 -6.05 -7.62 -13.26
N ALA A 492 -5.28 -7.64 -14.34
CA ALA A 492 -5.74 -8.17 -15.63
C ALA A 492 -6.01 -9.70 -15.61
N GLY A 493 -5.61 -10.39 -14.53
CA GLY A 493 -5.93 -11.80 -14.27
C GLY A 493 -4.91 -12.78 -14.84
N GLY A 494 -5.07 -14.05 -14.47
CA GLY A 494 -4.23 -15.14 -14.96
C GLY A 494 -2.90 -15.33 -14.24
N LEU A 495 -2.67 -14.68 -13.09
CA LEU A 495 -1.53 -14.96 -12.22
C LEU A 495 -1.64 -16.34 -11.57
N PRO A 496 -0.55 -17.10 -11.41
CA PRO A 496 -0.54 -18.41 -10.73
C PRO A 496 -0.49 -18.26 -9.20
N TYR A 497 -0.68 -17.05 -8.68
CA TYR A 497 -0.63 -16.70 -7.27
C TYR A 497 -1.51 -15.47 -7.00
N HIS A 498 -1.87 -15.27 -5.73
CA HIS A 498 -2.70 -14.16 -5.29
C HIS A 498 -1.99 -12.80 -5.48
N PRO A 499 -2.68 -11.74 -5.96
CA PRO A 499 -2.09 -10.42 -6.19
C PRO A 499 -1.41 -9.77 -4.97
N VAL A 500 -1.70 -10.24 -3.75
CA VAL A 500 -1.02 -9.80 -2.52
C VAL A 500 0.49 -9.92 -2.59
N TYR A 501 1.03 -10.92 -3.31
CA TYR A 501 2.47 -11.05 -3.47
C TYR A 501 3.08 -9.93 -4.33
N VAL A 502 2.34 -9.41 -5.30
CA VAL A 502 2.77 -8.22 -6.05
C VAL A 502 2.76 -7.00 -5.13
N ALA A 503 1.73 -6.84 -4.30
CA ALA A 503 1.64 -5.73 -3.35
C ALA A 503 2.78 -5.73 -2.32
N VAL A 504 3.10 -6.90 -1.75
CA VAL A 504 4.22 -7.07 -0.81
C VAL A 504 5.57 -6.84 -1.51
N ALA A 505 5.72 -7.27 -2.77
CA ALA A 505 6.91 -7.00 -3.57
C ALA A 505 7.11 -5.50 -3.84
N ILE A 506 6.01 -4.76 -4.08
CA ILE A 506 6.03 -3.30 -4.20
C ILE A 506 6.58 -2.69 -2.91
N GLY A 507 6.04 -3.07 -1.75
CA GLY A 507 6.52 -2.56 -0.47
C GLY A 507 7.98 -2.89 -0.17
N ALA A 508 8.42 -4.12 -0.46
CA ALA A 508 9.82 -4.54 -0.35
C ALA A 508 10.73 -3.74 -1.30
N GLY A 509 10.26 -3.43 -2.51
CA GLY A 509 11.00 -2.62 -3.49
C GLY A 509 11.23 -1.18 -3.05
N SER A 510 10.38 -0.64 -2.16
CA SER A 510 10.59 0.67 -1.55
C SER A 510 11.75 0.70 -0.54
N LYS A 511 12.29 -0.47 -0.15
CA LYS A 511 13.42 -0.63 0.76
C LYS A 511 14.73 -0.74 0.01
N ILE A 512 14.92 0.15 -0.96
CA ILE A 512 16.18 0.30 -1.68
C ILE A 512 16.53 1.79 -1.72
N GLY A 513 17.81 2.12 -1.86
CA GLY A 513 18.22 3.48 -2.19
C GLY A 513 17.80 4.49 -1.13
N MET A 514 18.03 4.20 0.14
CA MET A 514 17.93 5.20 1.20
C MET A 514 19.24 6.01 1.20
N TRP A 515 19.26 7.16 0.52
CA TRP A 515 20.44 8.01 0.35
C TRP A 515 20.04 9.49 0.49
N MET A 516 20.86 10.43 0.01
CA MET A 516 20.72 11.86 0.31
C MET A 516 19.40 12.51 -0.13
N ASN A 517 18.63 11.87 -1.01
CA ASN A 517 17.29 12.34 -1.39
C ASN A 517 16.17 11.88 -0.44
N ASP A 518 16.49 11.11 0.60
CA ASP A 518 15.56 10.57 1.58
C ASP A 518 15.64 11.36 2.90
N SER A 519 14.50 11.83 3.42
CA SER A 519 14.42 12.51 4.72
C SER A 519 14.88 11.61 5.87
N GLY A 520 14.49 10.34 5.83
CA GLY A 520 14.83 9.33 6.83
C GLY A 520 16.34 9.08 6.90
N PHE A 521 17.05 9.20 5.76
CA PHE A 521 18.52 9.14 5.75
C PHE A 521 19.13 10.23 6.61
N TRP A 522 18.66 11.48 6.46
CA TRP A 522 19.18 12.61 7.21
C TRP A 522 18.78 12.59 8.69
N VAL A 523 17.54 12.19 8.99
CA VAL A 523 17.06 12.01 10.37
C VAL A 523 17.94 10.99 11.09
N ILE A 524 18.16 9.82 10.47
CA ILE A 524 18.98 8.77 11.06
C ILE A 524 20.42 9.22 11.20
N ALA A 525 21.04 9.77 10.15
CA ALA A 525 22.43 10.23 10.20
C ALA A 525 22.66 11.27 11.31
N ARG A 526 21.89 12.36 11.29
CA ARG A 526 22.11 13.51 12.20
C ARG A 526 21.82 13.17 13.64
N MET A 527 20.71 12.48 13.90
CA MET A 527 20.31 12.21 15.28
C MET A 527 21.19 11.13 15.93
N SER A 528 21.62 10.12 15.16
CA SER A 528 22.51 9.06 15.67
C SER A 528 23.96 9.52 15.84
N GLY A 529 24.37 10.62 15.19
CA GLY A 529 25.75 11.13 15.20
C GLY A 529 26.65 10.52 14.12
N MET A 530 26.03 9.90 13.10
CA MET A 530 26.72 9.30 11.96
C MET A 530 27.04 10.35 10.89
N THR A 531 28.17 10.16 10.23
CA THR A 531 28.47 10.84 8.97
C THR A 531 27.64 10.25 7.84
N GLU A 532 27.59 10.95 6.71
CA GLU A 532 26.94 10.45 5.49
C GLU A 532 27.54 9.12 5.03
N ALA A 533 28.88 9.00 5.03
CA ALA A 533 29.57 7.78 4.63
C ALA A 533 29.27 6.59 5.56
N GLU A 534 29.21 6.82 6.87
CA GLU A 534 28.83 5.79 7.83
C GLU A 534 27.39 5.36 7.63
N THR A 535 26.48 6.31 7.42
CA THR A 535 25.05 6.02 7.21
C THR A 535 24.84 5.24 5.93
N LEU A 536 25.50 5.63 4.83
CA LEU A 536 25.49 4.90 3.57
C LEU A 536 25.98 3.46 3.74
N ARG A 537 27.14 3.27 4.40
CA ARG A 537 27.73 1.94 4.54
C ARG A 537 27.03 1.04 5.55
N SER A 538 26.14 1.57 6.38
CA SER A 538 25.44 0.78 7.41
C SER A 538 23.95 0.69 7.09
N VAL A 539 23.22 1.79 7.26
CA VAL A 539 21.78 1.83 7.17
C VAL A 539 21.31 1.61 5.74
N SER A 540 21.91 2.28 4.75
CA SER A 540 21.48 2.15 3.35
C SER A 540 21.72 0.74 2.80
N VAL A 541 22.85 0.12 3.17
CA VAL A 541 23.14 -1.29 2.80
C VAL A 541 22.20 -2.25 3.53
N MET A 542 21.92 -2.01 4.81
CA MET A 542 20.97 -2.83 5.57
C MET A 542 19.59 -2.81 4.92
N VAL A 543 19.04 -1.63 4.66
CA VAL A 543 17.72 -1.47 4.05
C VAL A 543 17.70 -2.14 2.67
N PHE A 544 18.75 -1.99 1.87
CA PHE A 544 18.88 -2.71 0.59
C PHE A 544 18.83 -4.23 0.75
N ILE A 545 19.51 -4.80 1.75
CA ILE A 545 19.45 -6.23 2.06
C ILE A 545 18.02 -6.62 2.43
N GLU A 546 17.35 -5.83 3.28
CA GLU A 546 15.97 -6.09 3.68
C GLU A 546 15.01 -6.07 2.48
N GLY A 547 15.18 -5.12 1.56
CA GLY A 547 14.41 -5.05 0.31
C GLY A 547 14.63 -6.26 -0.60
N CYS A 548 15.88 -6.71 -0.76
CA CYS A 548 16.23 -7.92 -1.53
C CYS A 548 15.71 -9.20 -0.87
N VAL A 549 15.87 -9.34 0.45
CA VAL A 549 15.35 -10.51 1.19
C VAL A 549 13.82 -10.50 1.19
N GLY A 550 13.19 -9.33 1.28
CA GLY A 550 11.75 -9.17 1.13
C GLY A 550 11.25 -9.68 -0.21
N LEU A 551 11.95 -9.40 -1.32
CA LEU A 551 11.65 -9.95 -2.64
C LEU A 551 11.77 -11.48 -2.64
N VAL A 552 12.89 -12.03 -2.15
CA VAL A 552 13.11 -13.49 -2.12
C VAL A 552 12.07 -14.20 -1.27
N ALA A 553 11.74 -13.66 -0.09
CA ALA A 553 10.70 -14.20 0.78
C ALA A 553 9.32 -14.16 0.10
N THR A 554 9.01 -13.06 -0.60
CA THR A 554 7.75 -12.91 -1.36
C THR A 554 7.65 -13.94 -2.49
N LEU A 555 8.73 -14.16 -3.25
CA LEU A 555 8.80 -15.19 -4.28
C LEU A 555 8.64 -16.60 -3.70
N ALA A 556 9.30 -16.88 -2.58
CA ALA A 556 9.19 -18.17 -1.91
C ALA A 556 7.77 -18.44 -1.41
N LEU A 557 7.10 -17.44 -0.82
CA LEU A 557 5.71 -17.55 -0.39
C LEU A 557 4.76 -17.73 -1.57
N ALA A 558 4.94 -16.96 -2.65
CA ALA A 558 4.15 -17.11 -3.86
C ALA A 558 4.29 -18.50 -4.51
N TRP A 559 5.45 -19.15 -4.35
CA TRP A 559 5.70 -20.50 -4.85
C TRP A 559 5.17 -21.60 -3.92
N LEU A 560 5.40 -21.48 -2.61
CA LEU A 560 5.01 -22.48 -1.61
C LEU A 560 3.51 -22.42 -1.26
N TRP A 561 2.93 -21.22 -1.26
CA TRP A 561 1.57 -20.95 -0.84
C TRP A 561 0.90 -19.97 -1.82
N PRO A 562 0.65 -20.36 -3.08
CA PRO A 562 0.23 -19.42 -4.12
C PRO A 562 -1.10 -18.70 -3.84
N MET A 563 -2.04 -19.30 -3.10
CA MET A 563 -3.39 -18.74 -2.86
C MET A 563 -4.13 -18.34 -4.16
N ALA A 564 -3.91 -19.09 -5.24
CA ALA A 564 -4.42 -18.79 -6.58
C ALA A 564 -5.92 -19.06 -6.73
#